data_AF-A0A498C146-F1
#
_entry.id   AF-A0A498C146-F1
#
_cell.length_a   1.000
_cell.length_b   1.000
_cell.length_c   1.000
_cell.angle_alpha   90.00
_cell.angle_beta   90.00
_cell.angle_gamma   90.00
#
_symmetry.space_group_name_H-M   'P 1'
#
loop_
_entity.id
_entity.type
_entity.pdbx_description
1 polymer ?
#
loop_
_entity_poly.entity_id
_entity_poly.type
_entity_poly.pdbx_seq_one_letter_code
_entity_poly.pdbx_strand_id
1 'polypeptide(L)'
;MDSWSLDLKSEFVNNLYESYLNRVEHITTLYSVVTLIEQQICSSSECLNEAVEIPLSTNFGNWATIKRKRDIMHSVKSGQLHRINCYQAVVSLVSNFEDLIDRIINHVRVSKKEISNAAPIGQKGRIDHPLLKKVHAVHSNLSMHSNMVGRHETYYYYRIIKARNCIVHRQGIPNSLETTLLQGWVSDGCIAFDKNQIDDFVHFFLMPLISMIKQLDQQLGEDIEESNS
;
A
#
# COMPACT_ATOMS: atom_id res chain seq x y z
N MET A 1 2.12 -6.32 -14.76
CA MET A 1 1.46 -7.05 -13.64
C MET A 1 0.77 -8.35 -14.03
N ASP A 2 0.97 -8.84 -15.25
CA ASP A 2 0.22 -9.96 -15.83
C ASP A 2 0.38 -11.29 -15.08
N SER A 3 1.51 -11.50 -14.39
CA SER A 3 1.72 -12.69 -13.55
C SER A 3 0.78 -12.78 -12.35
N TRP A 4 0.12 -11.67 -11.99
CA TRP A 4 -0.80 -11.57 -10.86
C TRP A 4 -2.27 -11.56 -11.28
N SER A 5 -2.56 -11.56 -12.59
CA SER A 5 -3.93 -11.62 -13.08
C SER A 5 -4.57 -12.97 -12.76
N LEU A 6 -5.89 -12.96 -12.62
CA LEU A 6 -6.69 -14.14 -12.34
C LEU A 6 -7.81 -14.21 -13.38
N ASP A 7 -8.12 -15.43 -13.82
CA ASP A 7 -9.33 -15.70 -14.59
C ASP A 7 -10.48 -15.90 -13.60
N LEU A 8 -11.36 -14.89 -13.48
CA LEU A 8 -12.40 -14.77 -12.46
C LEU A 8 -13.78 -14.78 -13.13
N LYS A 9 -14.73 -15.53 -12.55
CA LYS A 9 -16.07 -15.68 -13.11
C LYS A 9 -16.98 -14.50 -12.82
N SER A 10 -16.91 -13.96 -11.60
CA SER A 10 -17.75 -12.87 -11.14
C SER A 10 -17.26 -11.55 -11.73
N GLU A 11 -18.10 -10.90 -12.53
CA GLU A 11 -17.78 -9.60 -13.13
C GLU A 11 -17.40 -8.55 -12.07
N PHE A 12 -18.10 -8.56 -10.92
CA PHE A 12 -17.77 -7.67 -9.82
C PHE A 12 -16.36 -7.93 -9.28
N VAL A 13 -16.03 -9.19 -8.98
CA VAL A 13 -14.73 -9.56 -8.41
C VAL A 13 -13.61 -9.30 -9.40
N ASN A 14 -13.84 -9.60 -10.68
CA ASN A 14 -12.88 -9.31 -11.75
C ASN A 14 -12.59 -7.81 -11.86
N ASN A 15 -13.61 -6.98 -12.03
CA ASN A 15 -13.45 -5.53 -12.15
C ASN A 15 -12.79 -4.91 -10.91
N LEU A 16 -13.15 -5.41 -9.73
CA LEU A 16 -12.57 -4.97 -8.47
C LEU A 16 -11.08 -5.30 -8.39
N TYR A 17 -10.70 -6.54 -8.70
CA TYR A 17 -9.32 -7.02 -8.61
C TYR A 17 -8.44 -6.40 -9.70
N GLU A 18 -8.92 -6.29 -10.94
CA GLU A 18 -8.22 -5.57 -12.01
C GLU A 18 -7.98 -4.11 -11.65
N SER A 19 -8.98 -3.42 -11.08
CA SER A 19 -8.82 -2.03 -10.61
C SER A 19 -7.74 -1.92 -9.53
N TYR A 20 -7.67 -2.89 -8.62
CA TYR A 20 -6.62 -2.95 -7.60
C TYR A 20 -5.23 -3.17 -8.23
N LEU A 21 -5.09 -4.13 -9.13
CA LEU A 21 -3.82 -4.45 -9.82
C LEU A 21 -3.32 -3.26 -10.65
N ASN A 22 -4.20 -2.61 -11.41
CA ASN A 22 -3.85 -1.42 -12.21
C ASN A 22 -3.29 -0.29 -11.34
N ARG A 23 -3.84 -0.09 -10.14
CA ARG A 23 -3.30 0.90 -9.20
C ARG A 23 -1.97 0.47 -8.61
N VAL A 24 -1.78 -0.82 -8.30
CA VAL A 24 -0.47 -1.31 -7.86
C VAL A 24 0.57 -1.10 -8.96
N GLU A 25 0.27 -1.39 -10.23
CA GLU A 25 1.14 -1.12 -11.38
C GLU A 25 1.51 0.38 -11.49
N HIS A 26 0.55 1.28 -11.33
CA HIS A 26 0.83 2.72 -11.33
C HIS A 26 1.76 3.13 -10.18
N ILE A 27 1.53 2.57 -8.98
CA ILE A 27 2.37 2.85 -7.80
C ILE A 27 3.80 2.36 -8.03
N THR A 28 3.97 1.13 -8.48
CA THR A 28 5.30 0.53 -8.71
C THR A 28 6.01 1.17 -9.89
N THR A 29 5.29 1.58 -10.93
CA THR A 29 5.84 2.35 -12.05
C THR A 29 6.40 3.69 -11.57
N LEU A 30 5.60 4.47 -10.83
CA LEU A 30 6.06 5.76 -10.29
C LEU A 30 7.29 5.57 -9.39
N TYR A 31 7.24 4.59 -8.48
CA TYR A 31 8.37 4.26 -7.61
C TYR A 31 9.63 3.94 -8.40
N SER A 32 9.51 3.12 -9.46
CA SER A 32 10.62 2.69 -10.30
C SER A 32 11.19 3.83 -11.13
N VAL A 33 10.35 4.70 -11.69
CA VAL A 33 10.79 5.88 -12.45
C VAL A 33 11.58 6.82 -11.55
N VAL A 34 11.07 7.15 -10.36
CA VAL A 34 11.79 8.04 -9.42
C VAL A 34 13.11 7.42 -8.98
N THR A 35 13.13 6.10 -8.72
CA THR A 35 14.36 5.37 -8.38
C THR A 35 15.38 5.39 -9.51
N LEU A 36 14.95 5.21 -10.76
CA LEU A 36 15.81 5.27 -11.93
C LEU A 36 16.43 6.67 -12.09
N ILE A 37 15.62 7.72 -11.97
CA ILE A 37 16.09 9.11 -12.05
C ILE A 37 17.08 9.42 -10.93
N GLU A 38 16.82 8.97 -9.70
CA GLU A 38 17.74 9.12 -8.58
C GLU A 38 19.09 8.45 -8.85
N GLN A 39 19.08 7.23 -9.41
CA GLN A 39 20.30 6.51 -9.80
C GLN A 39 21.07 7.24 -10.90
N GLN A 40 20.37 7.77 -11.92
CA GLN A 40 21.00 8.53 -12.99
C GLN A 40 21.68 9.80 -12.46
N ILE A 41 20.99 10.56 -11.60
CA ILE A 41 21.55 11.75 -10.94
C ILE A 41 22.76 11.40 -10.07
N CYS A 42 22.73 10.28 -9.35
CA CYS A 42 23.87 9.81 -8.57
C CYS A 42 25.08 9.43 -9.46
N SER A 43 24.83 8.82 -10.62
CA SER A 43 25.87 8.29 -11.51
C SER A 43 26.54 9.33 -12.40
N SER A 44 25.88 10.47 -12.68
CA SER A 44 26.41 11.53 -13.53
C SER A 44 26.10 12.92 -12.95
N SER A 45 27.14 13.65 -12.55
CA SER A 45 27.02 15.04 -12.08
C SER A 45 26.59 16.02 -13.17
N GLU A 46 26.65 15.60 -14.44
CA GLU A 46 26.26 16.38 -15.61
C GLU A 46 24.80 16.18 -16.02
N CYS A 47 24.08 15.26 -15.37
CA CYS A 47 22.72 14.88 -15.76
C CYS A 47 21.69 16.03 -15.61
N LEU A 48 22.00 17.07 -14.83
CA LEU A 48 21.16 18.25 -14.64
C LEU A 48 21.92 19.52 -15.02
N ASN A 49 21.34 20.32 -15.92
CA ASN A 49 21.85 21.64 -16.29
C ASN A 49 21.80 22.58 -15.07
N GLU A 50 22.82 23.43 -14.87
CA GLU A 50 22.85 24.45 -13.81
C GLU A 50 21.68 25.44 -13.90
N ALA A 51 21.14 25.64 -15.11
CA ALA A 51 19.96 26.49 -15.36
C ALA A 51 18.62 25.78 -15.09
N VAL A 52 18.61 24.56 -14.54
CA VAL A 52 17.35 23.85 -14.22
C VAL A 52 16.57 24.60 -13.15
N GLU A 53 15.39 25.07 -13.54
CA GLU A 53 14.36 25.61 -12.66
C GLU A 53 13.05 24.88 -12.92
N ILE A 54 12.55 24.13 -11.92
CA ILE A 54 11.30 23.38 -12.01
C ILE A 54 10.27 24.08 -11.12
N PRO A 55 9.33 24.86 -11.68
CA PRO A 55 8.25 25.43 -10.90
C PRO A 55 7.28 24.32 -10.48
N LEU A 56 6.88 24.30 -9.21
CA LEU A 56 5.86 23.37 -8.71
C LEU A 56 4.46 23.65 -9.28
N SER A 57 4.26 24.83 -9.87
CA SER A 57 3.01 25.22 -10.51
C SER A 57 3.26 26.31 -11.53
N THR A 58 2.58 26.22 -12.66
CA THR A 58 2.55 27.27 -13.69
C THR A 58 1.49 28.34 -13.40
N ASN A 59 0.59 28.11 -12.44
CA ASN A 59 -0.58 28.96 -12.20
C ASN A 59 -0.29 30.18 -11.32
N PHE A 60 0.84 30.19 -10.60
CA PHE A 60 1.21 31.26 -9.68
C PHE A 60 2.22 32.25 -10.28
N GLY A 61 2.59 32.08 -11.56
CA GLY A 61 3.56 32.93 -12.24
C GLY A 61 4.85 33.06 -11.43
N ASN A 62 5.25 34.30 -11.14
CA ASN A 62 6.47 34.63 -10.39
C ASN A 62 6.45 34.21 -8.91
N TRP A 63 5.29 33.81 -8.38
CA TRP A 63 5.13 33.36 -7.00
C TRP A 63 5.21 31.83 -6.87
N ALA A 64 5.43 31.12 -7.98
CA ALA A 64 5.62 29.68 -7.95
C ALA A 64 6.83 29.31 -7.10
N THR A 65 6.68 28.28 -6.26
CA THR A 65 7.84 27.66 -5.62
C THR A 65 8.66 26.96 -6.70
N ILE A 66 9.94 27.30 -6.81
CA ILE A 66 10.85 26.74 -7.82
C ILE A 66 11.86 25.81 -7.13
N LYS A 67 12.02 24.61 -7.67
CA LYS A 67 13.10 23.68 -7.32
C LYS A 67 14.24 23.83 -8.31
N ARG A 68 15.43 24.10 -7.81
CA ARG A 68 16.65 24.24 -8.62
C ARG A 68 17.48 22.96 -8.57
N LYS A 69 18.45 22.84 -9.49
CA LYS A 69 19.44 21.74 -9.49
C LYS A 69 19.99 21.46 -8.10
N ARG A 70 20.45 22.48 -7.36
CA ARG A 70 21.04 22.32 -6.02
C ARG A 70 20.09 21.66 -5.02
N ASP A 71 18.79 21.94 -5.11
CA ASP A 71 17.78 21.41 -4.18
C ASP A 71 17.54 19.92 -4.47
N ILE A 72 17.47 19.56 -5.76
CA ILE A 72 17.35 18.17 -6.22
C ILE A 72 18.58 17.37 -5.83
N MET A 73 19.78 17.90 -6.12
CA MET A 73 21.05 17.26 -5.74
C MET A 73 21.18 17.07 -4.23
N HIS A 74 20.73 18.05 -3.43
CA HIS A 74 20.72 17.92 -1.97
C HIS A 74 19.77 16.81 -1.52
N SER A 75 18.57 16.72 -2.09
CA SER A 75 17.59 15.67 -1.77
C SER A 75 18.10 14.27 -2.11
N VAL A 76 18.78 14.11 -3.24
CA VAL A 76 19.42 12.85 -3.66
C VAL A 76 20.57 12.49 -2.71
N LYS A 77 21.52 13.42 -2.49
CA LYS A 77 22.70 13.16 -1.65
C LYS A 77 22.36 12.86 -0.18
N SER A 78 21.28 13.44 0.32
CA SER A 78 20.79 13.19 1.69
C SER A 78 19.93 11.93 1.82
N GLY A 79 19.59 11.26 0.71
CA GLY A 79 18.65 10.14 0.68
C GLY A 79 17.20 10.53 0.95
N GLN A 80 16.89 11.83 0.99
CA GLN A 80 15.54 12.34 1.20
C GLN A 80 14.62 11.99 0.03
N LEU A 81 15.13 11.99 -1.20
CA LEU A 81 14.34 11.62 -2.39
C LEU A 81 13.87 10.16 -2.31
N HIS A 82 14.78 9.21 -2.12
CA HIS A 82 14.46 7.80 -1.88
C HIS A 82 13.41 7.63 -0.77
N ARG A 83 13.61 8.29 0.39
CA ARG A 83 12.69 8.18 1.53
C ARG A 83 11.29 8.66 1.17
N ILE A 84 11.16 9.82 0.52
CA ILE A 84 9.87 10.35 0.07
C ILE A 84 9.21 9.40 -0.93
N ASN A 85 9.98 8.85 -1.86
CA ASN A 85 9.50 7.88 -2.85
C ASN A 85 8.92 6.63 -2.16
N CYS A 86 9.65 6.04 -1.20
CA CYS A 86 9.14 4.92 -0.42
C CYS A 86 7.89 5.29 0.40
N TYR A 87 7.87 6.48 1.01
CA TYR A 87 6.71 6.94 1.80
C TYR A 87 5.46 7.05 0.94
N GLN A 88 5.57 7.65 -0.24
CA GLN A 88 4.47 7.77 -1.19
C GLN A 88 3.98 6.38 -1.63
N ALA A 89 4.89 5.46 -1.94
CA ALA A 89 4.55 4.09 -2.30
C ALA A 89 3.77 3.39 -1.17
N VAL A 90 4.27 3.41 0.06
CA VAL A 90 3.60 2.79 1.23
C VAL A 90 2.22 3.39 1.49
N VAL A 91 2.11 4.72 1.47
CA VAL A 91 0.83 5.41 1.65
C VAL A 91 -0.17 4.97 0.56
N SER A 92 0.28 4.88 -0.68
CA SER A 92 -0.56 4.55 -1.82
C SER A 92 -0.98 3.07 -1.81
N LEU A 93 -0.07 2.15 -1.47
CA LEU A 93 -0.37 0.71 -1.34
C LEU A 93 -1.42 0.46 -0.26
N VAL A 94 -1.23 1.04 0.94
CA VAL A 94 -2.18 0.86 2.05
C VAL A 94 -3.53 1.49 1.71
N SER A 95 -3.55 2.65 1.06
CA SER A 95 -4.80 3.32 0.67
C SER A 95 -5.54 2.55 -0.44
N ASN A 96 -4.81 2.00 -1.40
CA ASN A 96 -5.39 1.14 -2.45
C ASN A 96 -6.00 -0.13 -1.85
N PHE A 97 -5.30 -0.72 -0.86
CA PHE A 97 -5.78 -1.88 -0.12
C PHE A 97 -7.02 -1.56 0.72
N GLU A 98 -7.06 -0.40 1.37
CA GLU A 98 -8.23 0.06 2.13
C GLU A 98 -9.45 0.25 1.22
N ASP A 99 -9.30 0.89 0.04
CA ASP A 99 -10.39 1.05 -0.93
C ASP A 99 -10.90 -0.29 -1.46
N LEU A 100 -10.01 -1.25 -1.73
CA LEU A 100 -10.38 -2.62 -2.11
C LEU A 100 -11.28 -3.25 -1.05
N ILE A 101 -10.86 -3.25 0.22
CA ILE A 101 -11.63 -3.87 1.31
C ILE A 101 -12.96 -3.15 1.53
N ASP A 102 -13.00 -1.83 1.41
CA ASP A 102 -14.23 -1.06 1.57
C ASP A 102 -15.25 -1.37 0.47
N ARG A 103 -14.81 -1.54 -0.78
CA ARG A 103 -15.67 -1.99 -1.87
C ARG A 103 -16.23 -3.39 -1.64
N ILE A 104 -15.41 -4.32 -1.12
CA ILE A 104 -15.87 -5.67 -0.77
C ILE A 104 -16.92 -5.61 0.33
N ILE A 105 -16.67 -4.88 1.41
CA ILE A 105 -17.62 -4.69 2.51
C ILE A 105 -18.95 -4.15 2.02
N ASN A 106 -18.91 -3.14 1.15
CA ASN A 106 -20.11 -2.52 0.60
C ASN A 106 -20.90 -3.50 -0.28
N HIS A 107 -20.20 -4.33 -1.06
CA HIS A 107 -20.84 -5.32 -1.93
C HIS A 107 -21.48 -6.47 -1.14
N VAL A 108 -20.74 -7.08 -0.22
CA VAL A 108 -21.24 -8.23 0.58
C VAL A 108 -22.02 -7.80 1.84
N ARG A 109 -22.19 -6.49 2.02
CA ARG A 109 -23.02 -5.86 3.06
C ARG A 109 -22.64 -6.24 4.50
N VAL A 110 -21.35 -6.34 4.80
CA VAL A 110 -20.88 -6.58 6.18
C VAL A 110 -21.33 -5.45 7.11
N SER A 111 -22.03 -5.78 8.19
CA SER A 111 -22.57 -4.79 9.10
C SER A 111 -21.49 -4.15 9.98
N LYS A 112 -21.74 -2.93 10.46
CA LYS A 112 -20.87 -2.25 11.43
C LYS A 112 -20.65 -3.07 12.71
N LYS A 113 -21.65 -3.87 13.12
CA LYS A 113 -21.58 -4.75 14.30
C LYS A 113 -20.61 -5.91 14.08
N GLU A 114 -20.64 -6.53 12.91
CA GLU A 114 -19.68 -7.58 12.54
C GLU A 114 -18.25 -7.03 12.52
N ILE A 115 -18.05 -5.85 11.93
CA ILE A 115 -16.75 -5.16 11.92
C ILE A 115 -16.29 -4.84 13.35
N SER A 116 -17.15 -4.34 14.22
CA SER A 116 -16.77 -4.02 15.62
C SER A 116 -16.42 -5.27 16.43
N ASN A 117 -17.10 -6.39 16.16
CA ASN A 117 -16.94 -7.65 16.87
C ASN A 117 -15.75 -8.47 16.37
N ALA A 118 -15.26 -8.21 15.15
CA ALA A 118 -14.08 -8.85 14.63
C ALA A 118 -12.88 -8.65 15.59
N ALA A 119 -12.16 -9.74 15.81
CA ALA A 119 -11.02 -9.76 16.72
C ALA A 119 -9.76 -10.26 15.98
N PRO A 120 -9.10 -9.40 15.18
CA PRO A 120 -7.87 -9.78 14.50
C PRO A 120 -6.80 -10.24 15.51
N ILE A 121 -6.21 -11.40 15.24
CA ILE A 121 -5.12 -11.97 16.05
C ILE A 121 -3.86 -12.00 15.21
N GLY A 122 -2.84 -11.25 15.63
CA GLY A 122 -1.51 -11.31 15.05
C GLY A 122 -0.56 -12.20 15.86
N GLN A 123 0.66 -12.35 15.35
CA GLN A 123 1.73 -13.11 16.03
C GLN A 123 2.02 -12.64 17.45
N LYS A 124 1.87 -11.34 17.74
CA LYS A 124 2.09 -10.74 19.07
C LYS A 124 0.80 -10.51 19.88
N GLY A 125 -0.30 -11.18 19.52
CA GLY A 125 -1.58 -11.09 20.23
C GLY A 125 -2.66 -10.33 19.47
N ARG A 126 -3.68 -9.87 20.19
CA ARG A 126 -4.84 -9.19 19.61
C ARG A 126 -4.44 -7.83 19.02
N ILE A 127 -4.93 -7.54 17.82
CA ILE A 127 -4.69 -6.28 17.12
C ILE A 127 -6.02 -5.57 16.95
N ASP A 128 -6.14 -4.38 17.54
CA ASP A 128 -7.31 -3.52 17.36
C ASP A 128 -7.01 -2.46 16.30
N HIS A 129 -7.25 -2.80 15.04
CA HIS A 129 -7.09 -1.86 13.92
C HIS A 129 -8.33 -1.90 13.00
N PRO A 130 -8.96 -0.75 12.66
CA PRO A 130 -10.19 -0.72 11.87
C PRO A 130 -10.12 -1.48 10.54
N LEU A 131 -9.05 -1.27 9.77
CA LEU A 131 -8.87 -1.97 8.48
C LEU A 131 -8.72 -3.49 8.65
N LEU A 132 -8.04 -3.96 9.69
CA LEU A 132 -7.89 -5.41 9.91
C LEU A 132 -9.18 -6.03 10.44
N LYS A 133 -9.94 -5.29 11.26
CA LYS A 133 -11.29 -5.69 11.65
C LYS A 133 -12.20 -5.86 10.45
N LYS A 134 -12.15 -4.93 9.48
CA LYS A 134 -12.85 -5.01 8.21
C LYS A 134 -12.50 -6.31 7.45
N VAL A 135 -11.21 -6.59 7.25
CA VAL A 135 -10.75 -7.84 6.60
C VAL A 135 -11.27 -9.09 7.30
N HIS A 136 -11.12 -9.17 8.62
CA HIS A 136 -11.56 -10.32 9.43
C HIS A 136 -13.09 -10.47 9.45
N ALA A 137 -13.83 -9.37 9.41
CA ALA A 137 -15.29 -9.39 9.35
C ALA A 137 -15.80 -9.90 8.00
N VAL A 138 -15.17 -9.51 6.88
CA VAL A 138 -15.49 -10.08 5.56
C VAL A 138 -15.27 -11.59 5.55
N HIS A 139 -14.14 -12.06 6.11
CA HIS A 139 -13.86 -13.49 6.21
C HIS A 139 -14.89 -14.23 7.05
N SER A 140 -15.31 -13.64 8.18
CA SER A 140 -16.30 -14.25 9.05
C SER A 140 -17.68 -14.28 8.42
N ASN A 141 -18.07 -13.22 7.72
CA ASN A 141 -19.36 -13.07 7.05
C ASN A 141 -19.54 -14.07 5.89
N LEU A 142 -18.46 -14.28 5.12
CA LEU A 142 -18.46 -15.18 3.95
C LEU A 142 -17.89 -16.58 4.27
N SER A 143 -17.60 -16.88 5.54
CA SER A 143 -16.96 -18.14 5.96
C SER A 143 -15.68 -18.49 5.17
N MET A 144 -14.89 -17.48 4.80
CA MET A 144 -13.67 -17.67 4.01
C MET A 144 -12.50 -18.16 4.86
N HIS A 145 -11.65 -18.99 4.25
CA HIS A 145 -10.43 -19.53 4.82
C HIS A 145 -9.24 -19.16 3.94
N SER A 146 -8.81 -17.90 3.99
CA SER A 146 -7.66 -17.42 3.22
C SER A 146 -6.47 -17.09 4.10
N ASN A 147 -5.26 -17.10 3.51
CA ASN A 147 -4.02 -16.73 4.21
C ASN A 147 -4.04 -15.29 4.74
N MET A 148 -4.93 -14.45 4.25
CA MET A 148 -5.01 -13.04 4.58
C MET A 148 -5.38 -12.74 6.04
N VAL A 149 -6.05 -13.68 6.70
CA VAL A 149 -6.37 -13.60 8.14
C VAL A 149 -5.42 -14.42 9.01
N GLY A 150 -4.34 -14.95 8.43
CA GLY A 150 -3.28 -15.63 9.15
C GLY A 150 -2.61 -14.70 10.18
N ARG A 151 -2.05 -15.30 11.24
CA ARG A 151 -1.45 -14.53 12.36
C ARG A 151 -0.22 -13.74 11.92
N HIS A 152 0.56 -14.30 11.01
CA HIS A 152 1.75 -13.65 10.47
C HIS A 152 1.34 -12.47 9.58
N GLU A 153 0.41 -12.71 8.67
CA GLU A 153 -0.12 -11.76 7.69
C GLU A 153 -0.79 -10.59 8.38
N THR A 154 -1.70 -10.88 9.33
CA THR A 154 -2.38 -9.85 10.13
C THR A 154 -1.38 -8.98 10.89
N TYR A 155 -0.32 -9.57 11.46
CA TYR A 155 0.71 -8.80 12.17
C TYR A 155 1.55 -7.94 11.23
N TYR A 156 1.90 -8.46 10.06
CA TYR A 156 2.71 -7.72 9.10
C TYR A 156 1.92 -6.58 8.44
N TYR A 157 0.66 -6.80 8.05
CA TYR A 157 -0.24 -5.73 7.61
C TYR A 157 -0.38 -4.65 8.68
N TYR A 158 -0.53 -5.04 9.95
CA TYR A 158 -0.57 -4.08 11.05
C TYR A 158 0.69 -3.21 11.12
N ARG A 159 1.89 -3.80 10.94
CA ARG A 159 3.13 -3.03 10.88
C ARG A 159 3.14 -2.06 9.70
N ILE A 160 2.78 -2.49 8.49
CA ILE A 160 2.76 -1.61 7.31
C ILE A 160 1.77 -0.45 7.52
N ILE A 161 0.56 -0.75 8.03
CA ILE A 161 -0.46 0.28 8.29
C ILE A 161 0.03 1.27 9.36
N LYS A 162 0.70 0.79 10.41
CA LYS A 162 1.30 1.67 11.42
C LYS A 162 2.42 2.53 10.86
N ALA A 163 3.26 1.99 9.98
CA ALA A 163 4.26 2.76 9.26
C ALA A 163 3.60 3.85 8.41
N ARG A 164 2.55 3.53 7.64
CA ARG A 164 1.74 4.50 6.89
C ARG A 164 1.22 5.62 7.80
N ASN A 165 0.66 5.28 8.96
CA ASN A 165 0.10 6.27 9.87
C ASN A 165 1.17 7.20 10.46
N CYS A 166 2.37 6.66 10.75
CA CYS A 166 3.52 7.49 11.15
C CYS A 166 3.95 8.44 10.03
N ILE A 167 4.01 7.95 8.80
CA ILE A 167 4.37 8.74 7.60
C ILE A 167 3.39 9.89 7.41
N VAL A 168 2.09 9.61 7.40
CA VAL A 168 1.03 10.61 7.14
C VAL A 168 0.94 11.65 8.25
N HIS A 169 0.95 11.23 9.52
CA HIS A 169 0.62 12.13 10.62
C HIS A 169 1.83 12.75 11.31
N ARG A 170 3.02 12.15 11.17
CA ARG A 170 4.24 12.57 11.88
C ARG A 170 5.47 12.56 10.98
N GLN A 171 5.29 12.64 9.66
CA GLN A 171 6.38 12.70 8.68
C GLN A 171 7.36 11.52 8.82
N GLY A 172 6.85 10.38 9.30
CA GLY A 172 7.62 9.16 9.49
C GLY A 172 8.40 9.09 10.80
N ILE A 173 8.11 9.94 11.79
CA ILE A 173 8.72 9.88 13.13
C ILE A 173 7.84 9.01 14.05
N PRO A 174 8.27 7.78 14.40
CA PRO A 174 7.52 6.90 15.31
C PRO A 174 7.63 7.37 16.77
N ASN A 175 6.64 7.05 17.60
CA ASN A 175 6.77 7.14 19.07
C ASN A 175 7.46 5.89 19.64
N SER A 176 7.75 5.86 20.94
CA SER A 176 8.48 4.75 21.58
C SER A 176 7.88 3.36 21.35
N LEU A 177 6.55 3.24 21.39
CA LEU A 177 5.84 1.98 21.14
C LEU A 177 5.97 1.57 19.67
N GLU A 178 5.85 2.52 18.76
CA GLU A 178 5.97 2.27 17.32
C GLU A 178 7.39 2.00 16.89
N THR A 179 8.39 2.61 17.52
CA THR A 179 9.81 2.28 17.29
C THR A 179 10.06 0.79 17.56
N THR A 180 9.45 0.26 18.62
CA THR A 180 9.53 -1.17 18.94
C THR A 180 8.76 -2.03 17.95
N LEU A 181 7.55 -1.62 17.55
CA LEU A 181 6.72 -2.35 16.59
C LEU A 181 7.33 -2.39 15.17
N LEU A 182 7.90 -1.26 14.75
CA LEU A 182 8.46 -1.02 13.43
C LEU A 182 9.97 -1.22 13.41
N GLN A 183 10.53 -1.88 14.43
CA GLN A 183 11.93 -2.25 14.48
C GLN A 183 12.35 -2.92 13.16
N GLY A 184 13.51 -2.54 12.63
CA GLY A 184 13.98 -2.93 11.30
C GLY A 184 13.56 -1.98 10.17
N TRP A 185 12.56 -1.12 10.38
CA TRP A 185 12.17 -0.05 9.45
C TRP A 185 12.41 1.34 10.02
N VAL A 186 13.18 1.46 11.10
CA VAL A 186 13.53 2.74 11.72
C VAL A 186 15.04 2.92 11.66
N SER A 187 15.48 3.99 10.99
CA SER A 187 16.88 4.44 10.92
C SER A 187 16.93 5.93 11.26
N ASP A 188 17.90 6.32 12.09
CA ASP A 188 18.12 7.72 12.49
C ASP A 188 16.85 8.39 13.04
N GLY A 189 16.08 7.64 13.83
CA GLY A 189 14.84 8.11 14.46
C GLY A 189 13.66 8.29 13.50
N CYS A 190 13.79 7.93 12.23
CA CYS A 190 12.74 8.03 11.22
C CYS A 190 12.46 6.68 10.58
N ILE A 191 11.29 6.53 9.97
CA ILE A 191 11.00 5.39 9.12
C ILE A 191 11.94 5.43 7.91
N ALA A 192 12.60 4.31 7.65
CA ALA A 192 13.49 4.14 6.52
C ALA A 192 13.32 2.72 5.99
N PHE A 193 13.06 2.64 4.68
CA PHE A 193 12.89 1.39 3.97
C PHE A 193 14.08 1.18 3.05
N ASP A 194 14.58 -0.05 2.99
CA ASP A 194 15.60 -0.41 2.03
C ASP A 194 15.03 -0.51 0.61
N LYS A 195 15.90 -0.82 -0.37
CA LYS A 195 15.54 -0.85 -1.79
C LYS A 195 14.56 -1.98 -2.15
N ASN A 196 14.54 -3.07 -1.39
CA ASN A 196 13.71 -4.24 -1.68
C ASN A 196 12.37 -4.19 -0.94
N GLN A 197 12.29 -3.39 0.13
CA GLN A 197 11.15 -3.41 1.03
C GLN A 197 9.82 -3.03 0.38
N ILE A 198 9.83 -2.18 -0.65
CA ILE A 198 8.62 -1.84 -1.41
C ILE A 198 8.12 -3.04 -2.22
N ASP A 199 9.03 -3.79 -2.83
CA ASP A 199 8.67 -5.01 -3.56
C ASP A 199 8.15 -6.08 -2.60
N ASP A 200 8.78 -6.24 -1.43
CA ASP A 200 8.27 -7.10 -0.36
C ASP A 200 6.84 -6.72 0.04
N PHE A 201 6.55 -5.42 0.18
CA PHE A 201 5.20 -4.96 0.52
C PHE A 201 4.19 -5.28 -0.58
N VAL A 202 4.55 -5.10 -1.85
CA VAL A 202 3.70 -5.48 -2.99
C VAL A 202 3.38 -6.96 -2.94
N HIS A 203 4.39 -7.82 -2.79
CA HIS A 203 4.20 -9.26 -2.69
C HIS A 203 3.36 -9.64 -1.47
N PHE A 204 3.58 -8.99 -0.33
CA PHE A 204 2.84 -9.27 0.89
C PHE A 204 1.37 -8.84 0.81
N PHE A 205 1.04 -7.81 0.04
CA PHE A 205 -0.34 -7.49 -0.25
C PHE A 205 -0.95 -8.47 -1.25
N LEU A 206 -0.24 -8.81 -2.33
CA LEU A 206 -0.80 -9.61 -3.43
C LEU A 206 -0.94 -11.10 -3.09
N MET A 207 0.08 -11.73 -2.50
CA MET A 207 0.08 -13.19 -2.31
C MET A 207 -1.07 -13.69 -1.43
N PRO A 208 -1.34 -13.12 -0.23
CA PRO A 208 -2.48 -13.55 0.57
C PRO A 208 -3.81 -13.09 -0.02
N LEU A 209 -3.84 -11.93 -0.70
CA LEU A 209 -5.03 -11.39 -1.33
C LEU A 209 -5.56 -12.30 -2.44
N ILE A 210 -4.69 -12.90 -3.26
CA ILE A 210 -5.11 -13.86 -4.31
C ILE A 210 -6.01 -14.95 -3.73
N SER A 211 -5.65 -15.49 -2.56
CA SER A 211 -6.46 -16.54 -1.91
C SER A 211 -7.84 -16.02 -1.50
N MET A 212 -7.92 -14.78 -1.01
CA MET A 212 -9.21 -14.16 -0.67
C MET A 212 -10.04 -13.88 -1.92
N ILE A 213 -9.44 -13.34 -2.99
CA ILE A 213 -10.14 -13.01 -4.24
C ILE A 213 -10.69 -14.27 -4.91
N LYS A 214 -9.94 -15.37 -4.95
CA LYS A 214 -10.42 -16.65 -5.50
C LYS A 214 -11.63 -17.19 -4.73
N GLN A 215 -11.62 -17.10 -3.40
CA GLN A 215 -12.76 -17.55 -2.60
C GLN A 215 -13.96 -16.61 -2.75
N LEU A 216 -13.73 -15.30 -2.83
CA LEU A 216 -14.78 -14.33 -3.09
C LEU A 216 -15.43 -14.58 -4.47
N ASP A 217 -14.64 -14.90 -5.49
CA ASP A 217 -15.13 -15.24 -6.82
C ASP A 217 -15.98 -16.52 -6.81
N GLN A 218 -15.55 -17.55 -6.09
CA GLN A 218 -16.33 -18.79 -5.93
C GLN A 218 -17.70 -18.51 -5.30
N GLN A 219 -17.71 -17.80 -4.17
CA GLN A 219 -18.95 -17.49 -3.44
C GLN A 219 -19.92 -16.64 -4.28
N LEU A 220 -19.41 -15.65 -5.02
CA LEU A 220 -20.27 -14.74 -5.80
C LEU A 220 -20.55 -15.24 -7.23
N GLY A 221 -19.80 -16.24 -7.70
CA GLY A 221 -20.01 -16.88 -9.00
C GLY A 221 -21.09 -17.97 -8.94
N GLU A 222 -21.20 -18.69 -7.82
CA GLU A 222 -22.24 -19.72 -7.60
C GLU A 222 -23.65 -19.13 -7.55
N ASP A 223 -23.82 -17.92 -6.99
CA ASP A 223 -25.10 -17.18 -6.93
C ASP A 223 -25.70 -16.88 -8.32
N ILE A 224 -24.87 -16.84 -9.38
CA ILE A 224 -25.30 -16.57 -10.78
C ILE A 224 -25.82 -17.86 -11.44
N GLU A 225 -25.34 -19.03 -11.04
CA GLU A 225 -25.80 -20.32 -11.58
C GLU A 225 -27.14 -20.73 -10.93
N GLU A 226 -27.33 -20.48 -9.63
CA GLU A 226 -28.59 -20.78 -8.92
C GLU A 226 -29.75 -19.82 -9.28
N SER A 227 -29.46 -18.60 -9.74
CA SER A 227 -30.50 -17.64 -10.17
C SER A 227 -30.97 -17.83 -11.62
N ASN A 228 -30.29 -18.71 -12.38
CA ASN A 228 -30.64 -19.08 -13.76
C ASN A 228 -31.19 -20.51 -13.89
N SER A 229 -31.36 -21.23 -12.77
CA SER A 229 -31.97 -22.56 -12.70
C SER A 229 -33.36 -22.54 -12.05
#